data_AF-A0A7D8YQE9-F1
#
_entry.id   AF-A0A7D8YQE9-F1
#
_cell.length_a   1.000
_cell.length_b   1.000
_cell.length_c   1.000
_cell.angle_alpha   90.00
_cell.angle_beta   90.00
_cell.angle_gamma   90.00
#
_symmetry.space_group_name_H-M   'P 1'
#
loop_
_entity.id
_entity.type
_entity.pdbx_description
1 polymer ?
#
loop_
_entity_poly.entity_id
_entity_poly.type
_entity_poly.pdbx_seq_one_letter_code
_entity_poly.pdbx_strand_id
1 'polypeptide(L)'
;MFLHASVSENSDLFGALSGGGGGTFGVVTAVMSKVHPNIPVSGANLTFSNMGLSQDQFYYAISIFHKSLPPFVDAGATALWFFNRLNVTYGEHISVSDNSRASRVSTMLCNQKSLWGYIGQYGGRFILRSTVQDQNDNFTDAFRYINDNGGQIAILGLSVSKAVAGDVYNSVYPSWRDTLMDVTVSTSWNNTAPFADMIADQTKMTTQFIPRLAALTLGGVFYGANYERLLLVKNKYDPHHRFFAITAVGSEFWTSDSKGRLCKTRS
;
A
#
# COMPACT_ATOMS: atom_id res chain seq x y z
N MET A 1 -12.21 26.84 15.35
CA MET A 1 -12.90 25.89 16.24
C MET A 1 -12.03 24.66 16.36
N PHE A 2 -11.78 24.17 17.58
CA PHE A 2 -11.11 22.89 17.80
C PHE A 2 -12.17 21.83 18.09
N LEU A 3 -12.02 20.66 17.50
CA LEU A 3 -12.94 19.54 17.64
C LEU A 3 -12.17 18.34 18.20
N HIS A 4 -12.85 17.56 19.03
CA HIS A 4 -12.41 16.23 19.42
C HIS A 4 -13.25 15.20 18.66
N ALA A 5 -12.57 14.24 18.01
CA ALA A 5 -13.22 13.17 17.25
C ALA A 5 -12.87 11.82 17.87
N SER A 6 -13.89 11.10 18.30
CA SER A 6 -13.79 9.78 18.93
C SER A 6 -14.98 8.92 18.52
N VAL A 7 -15.04 7.69 19.00
CA VAL A 7 -16.16 6.78 18.72
C VAL A 7 -17.50 7.33 19.26
N SER A 8 -17.48 8.14 20.32
CA SER A 8 -18.66 8.69 20.97
C SER A 8 -18.90 10.19 20.70
N GLU A 9 -17.97 10.89 20.06
CA GLU A 9 -18.04 12.34 19.83
C GLU A 9 -17.54 12.66 18.42
N ASN A 10 -18.33 13.35 17.58
CA ASN A 10 -17.99 13.58 16.17
C ASN A 10 -17.57 12.28 15.46
N SER A 11 -18.32 11.20 15.68
CA SER A 11 -17.94 9.83 15.30
C SER A 11 -17.91 9.60 13.78
N ASP A 12 -18.66 10.39 13.03
CA ASP A 12 -18.59 10.48 11.57
C ASP A 12 -17.24 11.03 11.11
N LEU A 13 -16.76 12.11 11.74
CA LEU A 13 -15.42 12.66 11.49
C LEU A 13 -14.33 11.68 11.93
N PHE A 14 -14.48 11.03 13.09
CA PHE A 14 -13.53 10.00 13.55
C PHE A 14 -13.38 8.88 12.53
N GLY A 15 -14.50 8.36 12.01
CA GLY A 15 -14.47 7.30 11.00
C GLY A 15 -13.85 7.74 9.69
N ALA A 16 -14.15 8.96 9.23
CA ALA A 16 -13.57 9.52 8.00
C ALA A 16 -12.07 9.76 8.12
N LEU A 17 -11.59 10.29 9.26
CA LEU A 17 -10.16 10.45 9.53
C LEU A 17 -9.44 9.08 9.64
N SER A 18 -10.17 8.04 10.06
CA SER A 18 -9.67 6.65 10.17
C SER A 18 -9.78 5.89 8.85
N GLY A 19 -9.11 6.37 7.78
CA GLY A 19 -8.99 5.65 6.51
C GLY A 19 -9.57 6.35 5.28
N GLY A 20 -10.22 7.50 5.44
CA GLY A 20 -10.75 8.32 4.33
C GLY A 20 -9.73 9.23 3.65
N GLY A 21 -8.44 9.14 4.02
CA GLY A 21 -7.36 9.95 3.47
C GLY A 21 -7.12 11.27 4.22
N GLY A 22 -5.86 11.71 4.25
CA GLY A 22 -5.43 12.95 4.91
C GLY A 22 -5.69 14.20 4.07
N GLY A 23 -5.63 15.37 4.70
CA GLY A 23 -5.59 16.66 4.01
C GLY A 23 -6.92 17.16 3.43
N THR A 24 -8.06 16.55 3.78
CA THR A 24 -9.38 16.96 3.25
C THR A 24 -10.45 17.25 4.31
N PHE A 25 -10.43 16.61 5.48
CA PHE A 25 -11.49 16.81 6.49
C PHE A 25 -11.19 17.93 7.50
N GLY A 26 -9.91 18.30 7.65
CA GLY A 26 -9.45 19.28 8.63
C GLY A 26 -7.96 19.18 8.90
N VAL A 27 -7.46 19.99 9.83
CA VAL A 27 -6.08 19.93 10.33
C VAL A 27 -6.07 19.10 11.61
N VAL A 28 -5.38 17.96 11.58
CA VAL A 28 -5.19 17.10 12.75
C VAL A 28 -3.97 17.60 13.54
N THR A 29 -4.18 17.94 14.82
CA THR A 29 -3.12 18.45 15.70
C THR A 29 -2.60 17.41 16.70
N ALA A 30 -3.42 16.41 17.03
CA ALA A 30 -3.06 15.33 17.93
C ALA A 30 -3.87 14.06 17.58
N VAL A 31 -3.28 12.89 17.85
CA VAL A 31 -3.93 11.58 17.71
C VAL A 31 -3.61 10.75 18.94
N MET A 32 -4.63 10.06 19.47
CA MET A 32 -4.46 9.02 20.47
C MET A 32 -4.57 7.66 19.77
N SER A 33 -3.54 6.83 19.88
CA SER A 33 -3.51 5.48 19.30
C SER A 33 -3.30 4.44 20.40
N LYS A 34 -3.78 3.22 20.14
CA LYS A 34 -3.53 2.08 21.03
C LYS A 34 -2.04 1.75 21.02
N VAL A 35 -1.49 1.58 22.22
CA VAL A 35 -0.18 0.97 22.42
C VAL A 35 -0.37 -0.48 22.82
N HIS A 36 0.44 -1.37 22.28
CA HIS A 36 0.40 -2.79 22.58
C HIS A 36 1.57 -3.17 23.49
N PRO A 37 1.40 -4.13 24.42
CA PRO A 37 2.51 -4.64 25.21
C PRO A 37 3.66 -5.07 24.32
N ASN A 38 4.89 -4.76 24.75
CA ASN A 38 6.05 -5.30 24.08
C ASN A 38 6.05 -6.82 24.26
N ILE A 39 6.04 -7.55 23.16
CA ILE A 39 6.17 -9.01 23.15
C ILE A 39 7.45 -9.37 22.40
N PRO A 40 8.06 -10.51 22.71
CA PRO A 40 9.21 -10.96 21.95
C PRO A 40 8.87 -11.18 20.47
N VAL A 41 9.80 -10.86 19.59
CA VAL A 41 9.65 -10.96 18.14
C VAL A 41 10.83 -11.71 17.55
N SER A 42 10.53 -12.79 16.86
CA SER A 42 11.46 -13.55 16.02
C SER A 42 11.56 -12.88 14.65
N GLY A 43 12.54 -13.28 13.86
CA GLY A 43 12.69 -12.82 12.48
C GLY A 43 13.45 -13.90 11.74
N ALA A 44 13.03 -14.17 10.51
CA ALA A 44 13.77 -15.00 9.59
C ALA A 44 14.30 -14.14 8.45
N ASN A 45 15.16 -14.71 7.62
CA ASN A 45 15.50 -14.13 6.34
C ASN A 45 15.55 -15.28 5.33
N LEU A 46 14.86 -15.13 4.21
CA LEU A 46 14.91 -16.08 3.11
C LEU A 46 15.62 -15.40 1.95
N THR A 47 16.56 -16.05 1.29
CA THR A 47 17.16 -15.44 0.10
C THR A 47 17.47 -16.54 -0.87
N PHE A 48 16.97 -16.41 -2.09
CA PHE A 48 17.30 -17.30 -3.18
C PHE A 48 17.57 -16.47 -4.43
N SER A 49 18.67 -16.78 -5.10
CA SER A 49 19.07 -16.17 -6.36
C SER A 49 18.55 -16.98 -7.54
N ASN A 50 18.55 -16.37 -8.73
CA ASN A 50 18.40 -17.11 -9.98
C ASN A 50 19.75 -17.64 -10.50
N MET A 51 20.78 -17.72 -9.64
CA MET A 51 22.10 -18.23 -10.03
C MET A 51 21.98 -19.72 -10.37
N GLY A 52 22.28 -20.08 -11.62
CA GLY A 52 22.14 -21.46 -12.09
C GLY A 52 20.71 -21.91 -12.37
N LEU A 53 19.73 -20.99 -12.36
CA LEU A 53 18.33 -21.25 -12.69
C LEU A 53 17.90 -20.52 -13.95
N SER A 54 16.98 -21.12 -14.71
CA SER A 54 16.25 -20.38 -15.74
C SER A 54 15.33 -19.33 -15.08
N GLN A 55 14.94 -18.31 -15.84
CA GLN A 55 13.98 -17.32 -15.36
C GLN A 55 12.65 -17.98 -14.98
N ASP A 56 12.22 -19.01 -15.72
CA ASP A 56 10.97 -19.73 -15.44
C ASP A 56 11.05 -20.50 -14.12
N GLN A 57 12.17 -21.18 -13.84
CA GLN A 57 12.40 -21.84 -12.56
C GLN A 57 12.39 -20.85 -11.39
N PHE A 58 12.97 -19.67 -11.61
CA PHE A 58 13.00 -18.63 -10.60
C PHE A 58 11.59 -18.08 -10.28
N TYR A 59 10.79 -17.74 -11.30
CA TYR A 59 9.41 -17.28 -11.09
C TYR A 59 8.48 -18.39 -10.58
N TYR A 60 8.76 -19.65 -10.91
CA TYR A 60 8.07 -20.79 -10.31
C TYR A 60 8.33 -20.89 -8.79
N ALA A 61 9.57 -20.65 -8.34
CA ALA A 61 9.86 -20.58 -6.90
C ALA A 61 9.11 -19.44 -6.20
N ILE A 62 9.04 -18.26 -6.83
CA ILE A 62 8.20 -17.13 -6.34
C ILE A 62 6.73 -17.57 -6.23
N SER A 63 6.21 -18.24 -7.24
CA SER A 63 4.79 -18.63 -7.28
C SER A 63 4.46 -19.63 -6.16
N ILE A 64 5.38 -20.56 -5.85
CA ILE A 64 5.27 -21.46 -4.69
C ILE A 64 5.28 -20.66 -3.40
N PHE A 65 6.21 -19.71 -3.26
CA PHE A 65 6.29 -18.88 -2.07
C PHE A 65 4.98 -18.12 -1.81
N HIS A 66 4.42 -17.45 -2.84
CA HIS A 66 3.14 -16.75 -2.71
C HIS A 66 1.99 -17.67 -2.31
N LYS A 67 1.91 -18.88 -2.88
CA LYS A 67 0.92 -19.89 -2.47
C LYS A 67 1.10 -20.37 -1.04
N SER A 68 2.31 -20.28 -0.49
CA SER A 68 2.60 -20.67 0.90
C SER A 68 2.30 -19.58 1.93
N LEU A 69 2.12 -18.32 1.51
CA LEU A 69 1.86 -17.16 2.41
C LEU A 69 0.64 -17.28 3.32
N PRO A 70 -0.54 -17.77 2.86
CA PRO A 70 -1.77 -17.77 3.66
C PRO A 70 -1.62 -18.29 5.10
N PRO A 71 -1.09 -19.51 5.36
CA PRO A 71 -0.93 -20.01 6.73
C PRO A 71 0.01 -19.16 7.60
N PHE A 72 1.06 -18.53 7.02
CA PHE A 72 1.97 -17.69 7.80
C PHE A 72 1.27 -16.44 8.31
N VAL A 73 0.57 -15.73 7.43
CA VAL A 73 -0.11 -14.48 7.82
C VAL A 73 -1.32 -14.73 8.72
N ASP A 74 -1.96 -15.89 8.62
CA ASP A 74 -3.05 -16.30 9.51
C ASP A 74 -2.55 -16.66 10.91
N ALA A 75 -1.31 -17.14 11.03
CA ALA A 75 -0.62 -17.32 12.30
C ALA A 75 -0.13 -15.99 12.91
N GLY A 76 -0.35 -14.85 12.24
CA GLY A 76 0.04 -13.52 12.72
C GLY A 76 1.45 -13.09 12.30
N ALA A 77 2.10 -13.84 11.40
CA ALA A 77 3.35 -13.39 10.79
C ALA A 77 3.09 -12.32 9.72
N THR A 78 4.11 -11.52 9.45
CA THR A 78 4.15 -10.60 8.32
C THR A 78 5.36 -10.94 7.48
N ALA A 79 5.24 -10.81 6.16
CA ALA A 79 6.36 -10.99 5.24
C ALA A 79 6.57 -9.68 4.47
N LEU A 80 7.80 -9.19 4.38
CA LEU A 80 8.16 -8.08 3.51
C LEU A 80 9.20 -8.58 2.52
N TRP A 81 8.97 -8.43 1.23
CA TRP A 81 9.96 -8.86 0.26
C TRP A 81 10.01 -7.99 -0.97
N PHE A 82 11.15 -8.08 -1.63
CA PHE A 82 11.47 -7.33 -2.83
C PHE A 82 12.01 -8.29 -3.85
N PHE A 83 11.64 -8.11 -5.10
CA PHE A 83 12.26 -8.89 -6.15
C PHE A 83 12.34 -8.01 -7.41
N ASN A 84 13.57 -7.81 -7.90
CA ASN A 84 13.87 -6.93 -9.01
C ASN A 84 14.99 -7.54 -9.87
N ARG A 85 15.25 -6.91 -11.02
CA ARG A 85 16.23 -7.38 -12.01
C ARG A 85 17.69 -6.99 -11.70
N LEU A 86 18.05 -6.58 -10.48
CA LEU A 86 19.42 -6.12 -10.19
C LEU A 86 20.27 -7.26 -9.61
N ASN A 87 21.39 -7.59 -10.28
CA ASN A 87 22.45 -8.47 -9.79
C ASN A 87 22.02 -9.86 -9.29
N VAL A 88 21.16 -10.56 -10.05
CA VAL A 88 20.90 -12.02 -9.96
C VAL A 88 20.59 -12.49 -8.53
N THR A 89 20.09 -11.61 -7.66
CA THR A 89 19.78 -11.97 -6.27
C THR A 89 18.47 -11.33 -5.90
N TYR A 90 17.44 -12.17 -5.86
CA TYR A 90 16.17 -11.80 -5.31
C TYR A 90 16.27 -11.98 -3.79
N GLY A 91 16.52 -10.87 -3.09
CA GLY A 91 16.65 -10.83 -1.64
C GLY A 91 15.26 -10.79 -0.99
N GLU A 92 14.88 -11.85 -0.29
CA GLU A 92 13.57 -11.96 0.34
C GLU A 92 13.62 -11.71 1.85
N HIS A 93 13.49 -10.46 2.30
CA HIS A 93 13.56 -10.13 3.73
C HIS A 93 12.31 -10.50 4.55
N ILE A 94 11.95 -11.79 4.64
CA ILE A 94 10.80 -12.27 5.42
C ILE A 94 11.02 -12.13 6.93
N SER A 95 10.71 -10.96 7.47
CA SER A 95 10.69 -10.74 8.92
C SER A 95 9.47 -11.40 9.58
N VAL A 96 9.52 -12.72 9.79
CA VAL A 96 8.49 -13.46 10.55
C VAL A 96 8.62 -13.17 12.04
N SER A 97 7.77 -12.29 12.57
CA SER A 97 7.65 -12.07 14.01
C SER A 97 6.82 -13.16 14.69
N ASP A 98 7.50 -14.12 15.32
CA ASP A 98 6.92 -15.05 16.30
C ASP A 98 7.43 -14.75 17.73
N ASN A 99 6.75 -15.26 18.74
CA ASN A 99 6.76 -14.84 20.14
C ASN A 99 8.02 -15.22 20.94
N SER A 100 9.23 -15.12 20.37
CA SER A 100 10.46 -15.40 21.14
C SER A 100 11.67 -14.48 20.88
N ARG A 101 12.25 -14.08 22.02
CA ARG A 101 13.60 -13.56 22.37
C ARG A 101 14.11 -12.15 21.99
N ALA A 102 13.46 -11.32 21.17
CA ALA A 102 13.92 -9.92 20.96
C ALA A 102 12.80 -8.87 21.12
N SER A 103 13.10 -7.67 21.63
CA SER A 103 12.11 -6.59 21.74
C SER A 103 11.68 -6.09 20.35
N ARG A 104 10.37 -5.80 20.16
CA ARG A 104 9.80 -5.32 18.89
C ARG A 104 10.60 -4.18 18.26
N VAL A 105 11.06 -3.25 19.10
CA VAL A 105 11.82 -2.06 18.70
C VAL A 105 13.20 -2.42 18.16
N SER A 106 13.91 -3.38 18.77
CA SER A 106 15.24 -3.78 18.31
C SER A 106 15.18 -4.50 16.96
N THR A 107 14.20 -5.36 16.73
CA THR A 107 14.06 -6.08 15.45
C THR A 107 13.70 -5.13 14.31
N MET A 108 12.81 -4.16 14.55
CA MET A 108 12.48 -3.13 13.56
C MET A 108 13.70 -2.25 13.22
N LEU A 109 14.43 -1.78 14.24
CA LEU A 109 15.56 -0.86 14.03
C LEU A 109 16.83 -1.54 13.47
N CYS A 110 17.05 -2.82 13.74
CA CYS A 110 18.20 -3.56 13.22
C CYS A 110 18.19 -3.66 11.68
N ASN A 111 16.99 -3.74 11.08
CA ASN A 111 16.78 -3.85 9.63
C ASN A 111 16.54 -2.48 8.94
N GLN A 112 16.55 -1.35 9.66
CA GLN A 112 16.13 -0.03 9.14
C GLN A 112 17.26 1.01 9.09
N LYS A 113 18.49 0.64 8.70
CA LYS A 113 19.62 1.59 8.69
C LYS A 113 19.50 2.78 7.71
N SER A 114 18.44 2.90 6.91
CA SER A 114 18.18 4.13 6.15
C SER A 114 16.69 4.33 5.81
N LEU A 115 15.98 5.11 6.61
CA LEU A 115 14.66 5.69 6.28
C LEU A 115 14.80 6.99 5.46
N TRP A 116 15.72 7.03 4.49
CA TRP A 116 15.82 8.16 3.57
C TRP A 116 14.69 8.04 2.55
N GLY A 117 13.90 9.11 2.39
CA GLY A 117 12.84 9.16 1.39
C GLY A 117 13.41 8.93 0.00
N TYR A 118 12.98 7.84 -0.65
CA TYR A 118 13.30 7.57 -2.04
C TYR A 118 12.37 8.39 -2.94
N ILE A 119 12.94 9.32 -3.71
CA ILE A 119 12.23 9.97 -4.81
C ILE A 119 11.98 8.89 -5.86
N GLY A 120 10.73 8.74 -6.30
CA GLY A 120 10.34 7.70 -7.25
C GLY A 120 8.89 7.84 -7.68
N GLN A 121 8.56 7.19 -8.79
CA GLN A 121 7.18 6.98 -9.20
C GLN A 121 6.69 5.69 -8.56
N TYR A 122 5.53 5.76 -7.91
CA TYR A 122 4.95 4.62 -7.20
C TYR A 122 3.54 4.35 -7.70
N GLY A 123 3.20 3.08 -7.73
CA GLY A 123 1.84 2.61 -7.82
C GLY A 123 1.69 1.40 -6.90
N GLY A 124 0.45 1.03 -6.59
CA GLY A 124 0.23 -0.14 -5.78
C GLY A 124 -1.12 -0.80 -6.04
N ARG A 125 -1.24 -2.02 -5.56
CA ARG A 125 -2.48 -2.80 -5.67
C ARG A 125 -2.55 -3.79 -4.52
N PHE A 126 -3.74 -3.91 -3.93
CA PHE A 126 -4.06 -5.04 -3.07
C PHE A 126 -4.33 -6.28 -3.92
N ILE A 127 -3.65 -7.35 -3.57
CA ILE A 127 -3.86 -8.67 -4.14
C ILE A 127 -4.61 -9.49 -3.12
N LEU A 128 -5.81 -9.90 -3.51
CA LEU A 128 -6.71 -10.67 -2.67
C LEU A 128 -6.18 -12.09 -2.53
N ARG A 129 -6.55 -12.72 -1.42
CA ARG A 129 -6.20 -14.11 -1.14
C ARG A 129 -6.69 -15.07 -2.23
N SER A 130 -7.89 -14.83 -2.77
CA SER A 130 -8.44 -15.58 -3.90
C SER A 130 -7.63 -15.40 -5.19
N THR A 131 -7.11 -14.21 -5.48
CA THR A 131 -6.27 -13.98 -6.67
C THR A 131 -5.03 -14.89 -6.66
N VAL A 132 -4.39 -15.09 -5.50
CA VAL A 132 -3.25 -16.01 -5.36
C VAL A 132 -3.66 -17.48 -5.45
N GLN A 133 -4.87 -17.83 -5.01
CA GLN A 133 -5.36 -19.20 -5.10
C GLN A 133 -5.77 -19.58 -6.52
N ASP A 134 -6.46 -18.67 -7.21
CA ASP A 134 -7.15 -18.94 -8.47
C ASP A 134 -6.35 -18.48 -9.71
N GLN A 135 -5.50 -17.46 -9.57
CA GLN A 135 -4.82 -16.78 -10.68
C GLN A 135 -3.32 -16.58 -10.46
N ASN A 136 -2.69 -17.41 -9.63
CA ASN A 136 -1.28 -17.23 -9.26
C ASN A 136 -0.33 -17.14 -10.47
N ASP A 137 -0.59 -17.92 -11.51
CA ASP A 137 0.27 -17.98 -12.69
C ASP A 137 0.18 -16.65 -13.46
N ASN A 138 -1.04 -16.17 -13.74
CA ASN A 138 -1.27 -14.87 -14.37
C ASN A 138 -0.69 -13.71 -13.53
N PHE A 139 -0.77 -13.83 -12.21
CA PHE A 139 -0.21 -12.86 -11.28
C PHE A 139 1.32 -12.85 -11.30
N THR A 140 1.93 -14.03 -11.32
CA THR A 140 3.38 -14.21 -11.46
C THR A 140 3.87 -13.67 -12.81
N ASP A 141 3.10 -13.87 -13.88
CA ASP A 141 3.41 -13.32 -15.20
C ASP A 141 3.32 -11.79 -15.24
N ALA A 142 2.34 -11.19 -14.55
CA ALA A 142 2.27 -9.74 -14.40
C ALA A 142 3.51 -9.19 -13.70
N PHE A 143 3.99 -9.86 -12.66
CA PHE A 143 5.22 -9.52 -11.96
C PHE A 143 6.46 -9.65 -12.82
N ARG A 144 6.56 -10.73 -13.60
CA ARG A 144 7.64 -10.91 -14.57
C ARG A 144 7.66 -9.78 -15.58
N TYR A 145 6.51 -9.45 -16.17
CA TYR A 145 6.39 -8.35 -17.11
C TYR A 145 6.87 -7.02 -16.51
N ILE A 146 6.42 -6.68 -15.30
CA ILE A 146 6.80 -5.43 -14.63
C ILE A 146 8.32 -5.36 -14.45
N ASN A 147 8.95 -6.42 -13.95
CA ASN A 147 10.40 -6.48 -13.77
C ASN A 147 11.18 -6.43 -15.09
N ASP A 148 10.72 -7.14 -16.11
CA ASP A 148 11.37 -7.16 -17.43
C ASP A 148 11.32 -5.79 -18.11
N ASN A 149 10.34 -4.95 -17.73
CA ASN A 149 10.15 -3.59 -18.23
C ASN A 149 10.67 -2.49 -17.28
N GLY A 150 11.53 -2.85 -16.32
CA GLY A 150 12.24 -1.89 -15.47
C GLY A 150 11.48 -1.42 -14.22
N GLY A 151 10.33 -2.03 -13.92
CA GLY A 151 9.67 -1.88 -12.63
C GLY A 151 10.42 -2.63 -11.53
N GLN A 152 10.23 -2.18 -10.31
CA GLN A 152 10.70 -2.83 -9.08
C GLN A 152 9.49 -3.13 -8.22
N ILE A 153 9.48 -4.30 -7.57
CA ILE A 153 8.34 -4.76 -6.80
C ILE A 153 8.75 -4.93 -5.34
N ALA A 154 7.96 -4.33 -4.45
CA ALA A 154 7.98 -4.49 -3.01
C ALA A 154 6.62 -5.01 -2.56
N ILE A 155 6.59 -5.99 -1.66
CA ILE A 155 5.33 -6.60 -1.23
C ILE A 155 5.32 -6.78 0.27
N LEU A 156 4.20 -6.42 0.88
CA LEU A 156 3.87 -6.74 2.26
C LEU A 156 2.78 -7.83 2.29
N GLY A 157 3.12 -9.01 2.79
CA GLY A 157 2.19 -10.09 3.10
C GLY A 157 1.58 -9.89 4.48
N LEU A 158 0.26 -9.82 4.57
CA LEU A 158 -0.46 -9.46 5.80
C LEU A 158 -1.85 -10.10 5.88
N SER A 159 -2.42 -10.10 7.08
CA SER A 159 -3.81 -10.47 7.35
C SER A 159 -4.38 -9.51 8.40
N VAL A 160 -5.29 -8.61 8.00
CA VAL A 160 -5.81 -7.53 8.88
C VAL A 160 -7.33 -7.62 9.04
N SER A 161 -7.76 -8.76 9.58
CA SER A 161 -9.19 -9.07 9.78
C SER A 161 -9.83 -8.23 10.90
N LYS A 162 -11.17 -8.14 10.86
CA LYS A 162 -11.96 -7.50 11.94
C LYS A 162 -11.76 -8.18 13.30
N ALA A 163 -11.43 -9.47 13.33
CA ALA A 163 -11.20 -10.20 14.58
C ALA A 163 -10.03 -9.61 15.38
N VAL A 164 -9.03 -9.02 14.69
CA VAL A 164 -7.87 -8.37 15.32
C VAL A 164 -8.12 -6.88 15.55
N ALA A 165 -8.74 -6.18 14.60
CA ALA A 165 -8.92 -4.73 14.65
C ALA A 165 -10.05 -4.27 15.62
N GLY A 166 -11.00 -5.15 15.93
CA GLY A 166 -12.23 -4.81 16.65
C GLY A 166 -13.27 -4.14 15.75
N ASP A 167 -14.51 -4.08 16.23
CA ASP A 167 -15.65 -3.53 15.47
C ASP A 167 -15.88 -2.04 15.78
N VAL A 168 -14.87 -1.23 15.48
CA VAL A 168 -14.99 0.23 15.53
C VAL A 168 -15.17 0.76 14.11
N TYR A 169 -16.23 1.54 13.89
CA TYR A 169 -16.48 2.14 12.59
C TYR A 169 -15.29 2.99 12.13
N ASN A 170 -14.80 2.71 10.92
CA ASN A 170 -13.74 3.41 10.24
C ASN A 170 -13.97 3.34 8.73
N SER A 171 -13.26 4.18 7.96
CA SER A 171 -13.40 4.25 6.51
C SER A 171 -12.28 3.54 5.75
N VAL A 172 -11.57 2.63 6.41
CA VAL A 172 -10.58 1.75 5.77
C VAL A 172 -11.24 1.04 4.59
N TYR A 173 -10.58 1.07 3.43
CA TYR A 173 -11.09 0.50 2.19
C TYR A 173 -11.41 -1.00 2.39
N PRO A 174 -12.62 -1.49 2.04
CA PRO A 174 -13.06 -2.85 2.41
C PRO A 174 -12.12 -3.97 1.96
N SER A 175 -11.47 -3.82 0.80
CA SER A 175 -10.55 -4.84 0.26
C SER A 175 -9.42 -5.20 1.22
N TRP A 176 -9.01 -4.31 2.13
CA TRP A 176 -8.02 -4.61 3.18
C TRP A 176 -8.35 -5.87 3.98
N ARG A 177 -9.63 -6.23 4.14
CA ARG A 177 -10.05 -7.40 4.94
C ARG A 177 -9.72 -8.73 4.28
N ASP A 178 -9.62 -8.74 2.96
CA ASP A 178 -9.38 -9.94 2.15
C ASP A 178 -8.02 -9.93 1.43
N THR A 179 -7.28 -8.82 1.55
CA THR A 179 -5.92 -8.65 1.03
C THR A 179 -4.98 -9.67 1.67
N LEU A 180 -4.26 -10.42 0.83
CA LEU A 180 -3.11 -11.24 1.25
C LEU A 180 -1.80 -10.46 1.07
N MET A 181 -1.70 -9.66 0.00
CA MET A 181 -0.50 -8.91 -0.33
C MET A 181 -0.82 -7.46 -0.70
N ASP A 182 -0.15 -6.52 -0.05
CA ASP A 182 -0.06 -5.13 -0.51
C ASP A 182 1.18 -4.97 -1.37
N VAL A 183 0.97 -4.79 -2.68
CA VAL A 183 2.03 -4.70 -3.68
C VAL A 183 2.29 -3.25 -4.00
N THR A 184 3.53 -2.83 -3.86
CA THR A 184 4.04 -1.55 -4.35
C THR A 184 4.96 -1.81 -5.54
N VAL A 185 4.71 -1.08 -6.63
CA VAL A 185 5.57 -1.04 -7.80
C VAL A 185 6.22 0.33 -7.86
N SER A 186 7.52 0.36 -8.12
CA SER A 186 8.26 1.60 -8.36
C SER A 186 9.08 1.55 -9.64
N THR A 187 9.45 2.71 -10.14
CA THR A 187 10.52 2.87 -11.14
C THR A 187 11.68 3.62 -10.51
N SER A 188 12.89 3.36 -11.00
CA SER A 188 14.09 4.08 -10.53
C SER A 188 14.01 5.56 -10.92
N TRP A 189 14.28 6.44 -9.96
CA TRP A 189 14.42 7.87 -10.25
C TRP A 189 15.86 8.22 -10.59
N ASN A 190 16.07 8.98 -11.67
CA ASN A 190 17.37 9.48 -12.06
C ASN A 190 17.38 11.02 -12.11
N ASN A 191 18.08 11.62 -11.14
CA ASN A 191 18.18 13.08 -11.02
C ASN A 191 19.01 13.75 -12.13
N THR A 192 19.77 12.99 -12.92
CA THR A 192 20.60 13.52 -14.01
C THR A 192 20.03 13.24 -15.40
N ALA A 193 18.98 12.41 -15.50
CA ALA A 193 18.30 12.13 -16.76
C ALA A 193 17.37 13.28 -17.19
N PRO A 194 17.06 13.40 -18.49
CA PRO A 194 15.98 14.28 -18.95
C PRO A 194 14.68 14.05 -18.19
N PHE A 195 14.02 15.14 -17.77
CA PHE A 195 12.75 15.05 -17.02
C PHE A 195 11.64 14.32 -17.81
N ALA A 196 11.67 14.39 -19.14
CA ALA A 196 10.76 13.65 -20.01
C ALA A 196 10.81 12.13 -19.77
N ASP A 197 11.97 11.58 -19.42
CA ASP A 197 12.13 10.16 -19.12
C ASP A 197 11.40 9.79 -17.82
N MET A 198 11.44 10.68 -16.81
CA MET A 198 10.71 10.48 -15.55
C MET A 198 9.19 10.58 -15.72
N ILE A 199 8.72 11.40 -16.67
CA ILE A 199 7.30 11.44 -17.07
C ILE A 199 6.91 10.17 -17.83
N ALA A 200 7.78 9.66 -18.71
CA ALA A 200 7.55 8.40 -19.40
C ALA A 200 7.44 7.23 -18.40
N ASP A 201 8.31 7.18 -17.39
CA ASP A 201 8.25 6.17 -16.33
C ASP A 201 7.00 6.32 -15.43
N GLN A 202 6.61 7.55 -15.10
CA GLN A 202 5.33 7.80 -14.42
C GLN A 202 4.15 7.28 -15.25
N THR A 203 4.19 7.48 -16.56
CA THR A 203 3.15 7.03 -17.49
C THR A 203 3.11 5.51 -17.58
N LYS A 204 4.25 4.81 -17.57
CA LYS A 204 4.28 3.34 -17.52
C LYS A 204 3.56 2.81 -16.29
N MET A 205 3.72 3.45 -15.14
CA MET A 205 3.03 3.05 -13.91
C MET A 205 1.51 3.01 -14.10
N THR A 206 0.95 4.08 -14.67
CA THR A 206 -0.51 4.26 -14.81
C THR A 206 -1.10 3.57 -16.03
N THR A 207 -0.31 3.31 -17.07
CA THR A 207 -0.80 2.74 -18.35
C THR A 207 -0.40 1.28 -18.58
N GLN A 208 0.65 0.78 -17.92
CA GLN A 208 1.18 -0.56 -18.17
C GLN A 208 1.26 -1.41 -16.90
N PHE A 209 1.86 -0.92 -15.82
CA PHE A 209 2.15 -1.75 -14.64
C PHE A 209 0.92 -1.96 -13.77
N ILE A 210 0.34 -0.89 -13.22
CA ILE A 210 -0.82 -1.01 -12.34
C ILE A 210 -2.06 -1.57 -13.05
N PRO A 211 -2.36 -1.21 -14.32
CA PRO A 211 -3.47 -1.83 -15.03
C PRO A 211 -3.38 -3.36 -15.15
N ARG A 212 -2.18 -3.94 -15.27
CA ARG A 212 -2.01 -5.40 -15.32
C ARG A 212 -2.35 -6.06 -13.99
N LEU A 213 -1.96 -5.46 -12.87
CA LEU A 213 -2.35 -5.94 -11.54
C LEU A 213 -3.85 -5.70 -11.29
N ALA A 214 -4.39 -4.58 -11.79
CA ALA A 214 -5.80 -4.27 -11.68
C ALA A 214 -6.70 -5.25 -12.44
N ALA A 215 -6.24 -5.76 -13.60
CA ALA A 215 -6.97 -6.77 -14.36
C ALA A 215 -7.17 -8.11 -13.61
N LEU A 216 -6.34 -8.38 -12.60
CA LEU A 216 -6.37 -9.61 -11.79
C LEU A 216 -7.06 -9.42 -10.43
N THR A 217 -7.52 -8.22 -10.13
CA THR A 217 -7.99 -7.85 -8.78
C THR A 217 -9.29 -7.07 -8.84
N LEU A 218 -10.22 -7.43 -7.97
CA LEU A 218 -11.51 -6.75 -7.86
C LEU A 218 -11.37 -5.45 -7.07
N GLY A 219 -12.07 -4.39 -7.51
CA GLY A 219 -12.23 -3.16 -6.74
C GLY A 219 -11.62 -1.88 -7.33
N GLY A 220 -12.08 -0.75 -6.79
CA GLY A 220 -11.62 0.60 -7.13
C GLY A 220 -10.30 0.97 -6.47
N VAL A 221 -9.82 2.20 -6.72
CA VAL A 221 -8.41 2.57 -6.48
C VAL A 221 -8.15 3.19 -5.10
N PHE A 222 -9.14 3.76 -4.41
CA PHE A 222 -8.92 4.41 -3.09
C PHE A 222 -10.04 4.22 -2.06
N TYR A 223 -11.27 4.67 -2.36
CA TYR A 223 -12.34 4.73 -1.36
C TYR A 223 -13.45 3.70 -1.59
N GLY A 224 -13.63 3.27 -2.85
CA GLY A 224 -14.70 2.37 -3.27
C GLY A 224 -16.07 2.75 -2.70
N ALA A 225 -16.76 1.78 -2.10
CA ALA A 225 -18.10 1.98 -1.53
C ALA A 225 -18.16 3.03 -0.40
N ASN A 226 -17.03 3.43 0.19
CA ASN A 226 -17.00 4.44 1.25
C ASN A 226 -17.13 5.87 0.71
N TYR A 227 -16.95 6.10 -0.60
CA TYR A 227 -16.79 7.45 -1.16
C TYR A 227 -17.96 8.38 -0.87
N GLU A 228 -19.20 7.93 -1.13
CA GLU A 228 -20.39 8.75 -0.94
C GLU A 228 -20.54 9.21 0.51
N ARG A 229 -20.31 8.29 1.46
CA ARG A 229 -20.35 8.60 2.89
C ARG A 229 -19.24 9.56 3.30
N LEU A 230 -18.02 9.36 2.78
CA LEU A 230 -16.91 10.28 3.03
C LEU A 230 -17.19 11.68 2.49
N LEU A 231 -17.82 11.78 1.33
CA LEU A 231 -18.20 13.07 0.74
C LEU A 231 -19.25 13.81 1.59
N LEU A 232 -20.21 13.10 2.20
CA LEU A 232 -21.16 13.70 3.15
C LEU A 232 -20.42 14.31 4.36
N VAL A 233 -19.43 13.61 4.91
CA VAL A 233 -18.61 14.13 6.02
C VAL A 233 -17.79 15.33 5.56
N LYS A 234 -17.16 15.26 4.37
CA LYS A 234 -16.43 16.39 3.77
C LYS A 234 -17.31 17.63 3.68
N ASN A 235 -18.53 17.51 3.15
CA ASN A 235 -19.44 18.63 2.98
C ASN A 235 -19.95 19.19 4.32
N LYS A 236 -20.05 18.36 5.36
CA LYS A 236 -20.43 18.79 6.70
C LYS A 236 -19.32 19.61 7.38
N TYR A 237 -18.06 19.17 7.29
CA TYR A 237 -16.94 19.78 8.03
C TYR A 237 -16.13 20.80 7.22
N ASP A 238 -16.19 20.75 5.89
CA ASP A 238 -15.58 21.71 4.97
C ASP A 238 -16.52 22.02 3.78
N PRO A 239 -17.67 22.68 4.02
CA PRO A 239 -18.69 22.97 2.99
C PRO A 239 -18.20 23.89 1.87
N HIS A 240 -17.07 24.57 2.07
CA HIS A 240 -16.48 25.45 1.06
C HIS A 240 -15.30 24.81 0.33
N HIS A 241 -14.99 23.55 0.65
CA HIS A 241 -13.90 22.76 0.08
C HIS A 241 -12.55 23.48 0.18
N ARG A 242 -12.23 24.10 1.32
CA ARG A 242 -10.96 24.81 1.54
C ARG A 242 -9.76 23.87 1.58
N PHE A 243 -9.96 22.66 2.09
CA PHE A 243 -8.92 21.64 2.13
C PHE A 243 -8.94 20.84 0.82
N PHE A 244 -7.82 20.85 0.11
CA PHE A 244 -7.64 20.18 -1.17
C PHE A 244 -6.33 19.40 -1.18
N ALA A 245 -6.40 18.18 -1.68
CA ALA A 245 -5.25 17.41 -2.12
C ALA A 245 -5.66 16.61 -3.35
N ILE A 246 -4.71 16.35 -4.26
CA ILE A 246 -4.95 15.55 -5.46
C ILE A 246 -5.45 14.16 -5.02
N THR A 247 -6.52 13.68 -5.65
CA THR A 247 -7.25 12.43 -5.34
C THR A 247 -7.92 12.32 -3.97
N ALA A 248 -7.85 13.35 -3.12
CA ALA A 248 -8.57 13.35 -1.85
C ALA A 248 -10.10 13.40 -2.06
N VAL A 249 -10.87 12.98 -1.05
CA VAL A 249 -12.33 13.07 -1.05
C VAL A 249 -12.76 14.53 -1.30
N GLY A 250 -13.62 14.76 -2.29
CA GLY A 250 -14.08 16.10 -2.67
C GLY A 250 -13.05 16.93 -3.44
N SER A 251 -11.98 16.32 -3.96
CA SER A 251 -10.99 17.01 -4.80
C SER A 251 -11.54 17.44 -6.17
N GLU A 252 -12.59 16.78 -6.65
CA GLU A 252 -13.31 17.08 -7.88
C GLU A 252 -14.00 18.46 -7.89
N PHE A 253 -14.11 19.11 -6.73
CA PHE A 253 -14.59 20.50 -6.61
C PHE A 253 -13.55 21.52 -7.05
N TRP A 254 -12.32 21.08 -7.31
CA TRP A 254 -11.23 21.89 -7.82
C TRP A 254 -10.62 21.28 -9.09
N THR A 255 -10.08 22.14 -9.93
CA THR A 255 -9.26 21.78 -11.09
C THR A 255 -8.06 22.71 -11.15
N SER A 256 -6.97 22.26 -11.76
CA SER A 256 -5.78 23.08 -11.97
C SER A 256 -5.77 23.64 -13.40
N ASP A 257 -5.50 24.94 -13.55
CA ASP A 257 -5.24 25.52 -14.87
C ASP A 257 -3.84 25.16 -15.40
N SER A 258 -3.53 25.55 -16.64
CA SER A 258 -2.22 25.29 -17.26
C SER A 258 -1.03 25.96 -16.56
N LYS A 259 -1.28 26.88 -15.62
CA LYS A 259 -0.28 27.56 -14.79
C LYS A 259 -0.23 26.98 -13.37
N GLY A 260 -1.00 25.92 -13.09
CA GLY A 260 -1.06 25.26 -11.78
C GLY A 260 -1.93 25.98 -10.74
N ARG A 261 -2.74 26.96 -11.12
CA ARG A 261 -3.69 27.61 -10.19
C ARG A 261 -4.91 26.75 -9.99
N LEU A 262 -5.35 26.61 -8.74
CA LEU A 262 -6.60 25.92 -8.40
C LEU A 262 -7.83 26.80 -8.68
N CYS A 263 -8.80 26.25 -9.40
CA CYS A 263 -10.07 26.86 -9.75
C CYS A 263 -11.22 25.94 -9.36
N LYS A 264 -12.34 26.51 -8.89
CA LYS A 264 -13.54 25.72 -8.57
C LYS A 264 -14.19 25.18 -9.84
N THR A 265 -14.58 23.91 -9.83
CA THR A 265 -15.21 23.23 -10.99
C THR A 265 -16.72 23.43 -11.06
N ARG A 266 -17.37 23.77 -9.95
CA ARG A 266 -18.80 24.07 -9.84
C ARG A 266 -19.03 25.25 -8.88
N SER A 267 -19.81 26.24 -9.32
CA SER A 267 -20.39 27.30 -8.49
C SER A 267 -21.70 26.84 -7.88
#